data_AF-A0A645GWP1-F1
#
_entry.id   AF-A0A645GWP1-F1
#
_cell.length_a   1.000
_cell.length_b   1.000
_cell.length_c   1.000
_cell.angle_alpha   90.00
_cell.angle_beta   90.00
_cell.angle_gamma   90.00
#
_symmetry.space_group_name_H-M   'P 1'
#
loop_
_entity.id
_entity.type
_entity.pdbx_description
1 polymer ?
#
loop_
_entity_poly.entity_id
_entity_poly.type
_entity_poly.pdbx_seq_one_letter_code
_entity_poly.pdbx_strand_id
1 'polypeptide(L)' 'MVDPDARLKYYQEMDNIIINEDAAILPMFQMNKIFVVSDRVKEFHIAWNGWSDMSFYDVVIEN' A
#
# COMPACT_ATOMS: atom_id res chain seq x y z
N MET A 1 -20.33 -6.88 14.69
CA MET A 1 -19.13 -7.00 13.83
C MET A 1 -19.63 -7.28 12.43
N VAL A 2 -19.21 -6.52 11.42
CA VAL A 2 -19.65 -6.70 10.02
C VAL A 2 -18.83 -7.82 9.39
N ASP A 3 -19.47 -8.66 8.57
CA ASP A 3 -18.82 -9.76 7.83
C ASP A 3 -17.73 -9.23 6.88
N PRO A 4 -16.44 -9.55 7.12
CA PRO A 4 -15.34 -9.07 6.29
C PRO A 4 -15.40 -9.58 4.85
N ASP A 5 -15.86 -10.81 4.62
CA ASP A 5 -15.87 -11.45 3.30
C ASP A 5 -16.98 -10.86 2.45
N ALA A 6 -18.16 -10.66 3.03
CA ALA A 6 -19.25 -9.95 2.37
C ALA A 6 -18.85 -8.53 1.96
N ARG A 7 -18.10 -7.82 2.83
CA ARG A 7 -17.61 -6.47 2.52
C ARG A 7 -16.57 -6.47 1.40
N LEU A 8 -15.63 -7.41 1.40
CA LEU A 8 -14.63 -7.54 0.33
C LEU A 8 -15.31 -7.80 -1.02
N LYS A 9 -16.28 -8.71 -1.06
CA LYS A 9 -17.05 -9.01 -2.27
C LYS A 9 -17.76 -7.77 -2.81
N TYR A 10 -18.39 -7.01 -1.92
CA TYR A 10 -19.07 -5.77 -2.29
C TYR A 10 -18.12 -4.74 -2.92
N TYR A 11 -16.92 -4.56 -2.36
CA TYR A 11 -15.91 -3.66 -2.96
C TYR A 11 -15.43 -4.12 -4.34
N GLN A 12 -15.26 -5.44 -4.54
CA GLN A 12 -14.88 -5.98 -5.85
C GLN A 12 -15.97 -5.74 -6.92
N GLU A 13 -17.24 -5.88 -6.54
CA GLU A 13 -18.37 -5.60 -7.42
C GLU A 13 -18.41 -4.11 -7.82
N MET A 14 -18.18 -3.20 -6.86
CA MET A 14 -18.11 -1.76 -7.13
C MET A 14 -16.95 -1.39 -8.07
N ASP A 15 -15.76 -1.95 -7.83
CA ASP A 15 -14.59 -1.70 -8.68
C ASP A 15 -14.85 -2.14 -10.12
N ASN A 16 -15.53 -3.27 -10.33
CA ASN A 16 -15.90 -3.75 -11.67
C ASN A 16 -16.82 -2.76 -12.40
N ILE A 17 -17.84 -2.25 -11.72
CA ILE A 17 -18.79 -1.28 -12.30
C ILE A 17 -18.02 -0.02 -12.74
N ILE A 18 -17.23 0.57 -11.84
CA ILE A 18 -16.55 1.85 -12.10
C ILE A 18 -15.50 1.73 -13.21
N ILE A 19 -14.71 0.65 -13.20
CA ILE A 19 -13.54 0.50 -14.10
C ILE A 19 -13.95 -0.13 -15.43
N ASN A 20 -14.72 -1.23 -15.41
CA ASN A 20 -14.96 -2.04 -16.60
C ASN A 20 -16.29 -1.72 -17.29
N GLU A 21 -17.35 -1.49 -16.53
CA GLU A 21 -18.69 -1.26 -17.09
C GLU A 21 -18.89 0.20 -17.51
N ASP A 22 -18.63 1.13 -16.59
CA ASP A 22 -18.84 2.57 -16.81
C ASP A 22 -17.60 3.25 -17.42
N ALA A 23 -16.43 2.60 -17.35
CA ALA A 23 -15.14 3.17 -17.76
C ALA A 23 -14.89 4.59 -17.19
N ALA A 24 -15.42 4.87 -16.00
CA ALA A 24 -15.34 6.18 -15.36
C ALA A 24 -13.92 6.50 -14.88
N ILE A 25 -13.12 5.46 -14.62
CA ILE A 25 -11.70 5.53 -14.26
C ILE A 25 -10.92 4.60 -15.18
N LEU A 26 -9.82 5.09 -15.76
CA LEU A 26 -8.88 4.29 -16.54
C LEU A 26 -7.59 4.09 -15.72
N PRO A 27 -7.38 2.93 -15.08
CA PRO A 27 -6.16 2.64 -14.33
C PRO A 27 -4.99 2.46 -15.30
N MET A 28 -3.97 3.31 -15.18
CA MET A 28 -2.81 3.27 -16.07
C MET A 28 -1.65 2.45 -15.47
N PHE A 29 -1.32 2.70 -14.20
CA PHE A 29 -0.26 2.02 -13.47
C PHE A 29 -0.42 2.26 -11.96
N GLN A 30 0.27 1.45 -11.18
CA GLN A 30 0.53 1.71 -9.76
C GLN A 30 2.01 2.06 -9.59
N MET A 31 2.31 3.06 -8.78
CA MET A 31 3.70 3.47 -8.55
C MET A 31 4.37 2.55 -7.53
N ASN A 32 5.52 2.01 -7.91
CA ASN A 32 6.43 1.43 -6.93
C ASN A 32 7.13 2.55 -6.17
N LYS A 33 7.14 2.46 -4.84
CA LYS A 33 7.89 3.36 -3.98
C LYS A 33 9.19 2.70 -3.56
N ILE A 34 10.31 3.24 -4.04
CA ILE A 34 11.64 2.69 -3.80
C ILE A 34 12.29 3.44 -2.62
N PHE A 35 12.87 2.69 -1.71
CA PHE A 35 13.68 3.20 -0.61
C PHE A 35 15.12 2.75 -0.80
N VAL A 36 16.05 3.69 -0.73
CA VAL A 36 17.48 3.39 -0.76
C VAL A 36 18.00 3.57 0.66
N VAL A 37 18.55 2.48 1.21
CA VAL A 37 18.95 2.39 2.62
C VAL A 37 20.40 1.96 2.66
N SER A 38 21.20 2.54 3.56
CA SER A 38 22.59 2.14 3.76
C SER A 38 22.67 0.74 4.37
N ASP A 39 23.69 -0.04 4.01
CA ASP A 39 23.95 -1.37 4.60
C ASP A 39 24.09 -1.35 6.14
N ARG A 40 24.42 -0.18 6.70
CA ARG A 40 24.55 0.07 8.13
C ARG A 40 23.21 0.19 8.86
N VAL A 41 22.12 0.45 8.15
CA VAL A 41 20.80 0.65 8.73
C VAL A 41 20.10 -0.71 8.84
N LYS A 42 19.74 -1.10 10.07
CA LYS A 42 19.01 -2.33 10.39
C LYS A 42 17.62 -2.00 10.89
N GLU A 43 16.74 -2.99 10.80
CA GLU A 43 15.34 -2.91 11.25
C GLU A 43 14.56 -1.74 10.62
N PHE A 44 14.93 -1.32 9.41
CA PHE A 44 14.13 -0.39 8.63
C PHE A 44 12.92 -1.10 8.01
N HIS A 45 11.73 -0.79 8.52
CA HIS A 45 10.48 -1.33 8.02
C HIS A 45 9.73 -0.29 7.18
N ILE A 46 9.40 -0.66 5.94
CA ILE A 46 8.60 0.18 5.06
C ILE A 46 7.15 0.18 5.55
N ALA A 47 6.59 1.37 5.72
CA ALA A 47 5.18 1.52 6.07
C ALA A 47 4.26 0.96 4.97
N TRP A 48 3.30 0.11 5.37
CA TRP A 48 2.38 -0.58 4.45
C TRP A 48 1.55 0.36 3.58
N ASN A 49 1.31 1.58 4.05
CA ASN A 49 0.52 2.61 3.38
C ASN A 49 1.33 3.45 2.37
N GLY A 50 2.62 3.15 2.20
CA GLY A 50 3.49 3.85 1.25
C GLY A 50 3.83 5.28 1.67
N TRP A 51 3.73 5.66 2.94
CA TRP A 51 4.14 6.99 3.42
C TRP A 51 5.65 7.15 3.48
N SER A 52 6.14 8.39 3.34
CA SER A 52 7.57 8.73 3.51
C SER A 52 7.84 9.15 4.94
N ASP A 53 6.85 9.82 5.54
CA ASP A 53 6.87 10.24 6.93
C ASP A 53 6.53 9.00 7.76
N MET A 54 7.57 8.29 8.17
CA MET A 54 7.45 7.07 8.94
C MET A 54 8.21 7.20 10.25
N SER A 55 7.83 6.35 11.20
CA SER A 55 8.56 6.25 12.44
C SER A 55 9.88 5.51 12.22
N PHE A 56 10.95 6.02 12.82
CA PHE A 56 12.27 5.39 12.84
C PHE A 56 12.61 4.83 14.23
N TYR A 57 11.62 4.64 15.12
CA TYR A 57 11.88 4.24 16.51
C TYR A 57 12.63 2.90 16.62
N ASP A 58 12.35 1.97 15.71
CA ASP A 58 12.98 0.63 15.72
C ASP A 58 14.28 0.58 14.91
N VAL A 59 14.65 1.66 14.23
CA VAL A 59 15.80 1.68 13.32
C VAL A 59 17.11 1.73 14.09
N VAL A 60 18.02 0.83 13.74
CA VAL A 60 19.36 0.71 14.35
C VAL A 60 20.43 1.04 13.31
N ILE A 61 21.52 1.69 13.75
CA ILE A 61 22.69 1.97 12.90
C ILE A 61 23.87 1.18 13.45
N GLU A 62 24.40 0.26 12.65
CA GLU A 62 25.62 -0.51 12.95
C GLU A 62 26.87 0.21 12.45
N ASN A 63 28.01 -0.02 13.12
CA ASN A 63 29.31 0.56 12.77
C ASN A 63 30.10 -0.31 11.81
#